data_AF-A0A6G7LN58-F1
#
_entry.id   AF-A0A6G7LN58-F1
#
_cell.length_a   1.000
_cell.length_b   1.000
_cell.length_c   1.000
_cell.angle_alpha   90.00
_cell.angle_beta   90.00
_cell.angle_gamma   90.00
#
_symmetry.space_group_name_H-M   'P 1'
#
loop_
_entity.id
_entity.type
_entity.pdbx_description
1 polymer ?
#
loop_
_entity_poly.entity_id
_entity_poly.type
_entity_poly.pdbx_seq_one_letter_code
_entity_poly.pdbx_strand_id
1 'polypeptide(L)'
;MPQFDKTLSISLKPQDPASIAQALQQYRQHLHDGSAFRLEGSLRFNIEFVNEQQQPLSNDDAGGNRNLLVHALSAARAHHTFKYCTEAVLFAAALNFPELLDEIKATAEAMVAFSRSRNDFSDLFLDDYNVFGVEALYMLARQYPELSHYLATFLVPYWDLDSGYTPVELLGKLVEEFGWRRELIHAYLHCDGEQSRRCFFQTAEGDPVNPSLLEHFTEHADDYAWFKAQLLKRLKQTPLLAYADEQTLEQTQPILEFFYSLDDWPVEAELEDTELWRDQVKQQLILGHRVEDEALALQDALGVEPKAQVAEAWLMDDRFAPWQQDKTDTGSAQAEQESGKSPGQTQGNCQLPSLDELPFFLLSHTCKQSDFAQLDTAIADRLQAALDKLPTHLGGIAYASYRLGRPECTEAETQALLGWLEQHFLTAYMRVFNRHGGRFNNDNPQHLILKAWLTEAKEQQDADTMAAVAESLLGKDGGTRGSQISQRQAAYWLFFPDDGFQRGLLSLFFLLNPISDNKCDIHGKV
;
A
#
# COMPACT_ATOMS: atom_id res chain seq x y z
N MET A 1 12.19 15.03 9.95
CA MET A 1 11.80 14.17 8.82
C MET A 1 11.23 15.07 7.73
N PRO A 2 12.07 15.60 6.83
CA PRO A 2 11.66 16.53 5.77
C PRO A 2 10.88 15.87 4.61
N GLN A 3 10.78 14.53 4.58
CA GLN A 3 10.20 13.79 3.45
C GLN A 3 8.69 14.03 3.21
N PHE A 4 7.96 14.52 4.22
CA PHE A 4 6.52 14.81 4.09
C PHE A 4 6.21 16.30 4.02
N ASP A 5 7.23 17.16 4.11
CA ASP A 5 7.08 18.60 4.08
C ASP A 5 6.48 18.98 2.73
N LYS A 6 5.34 19.67 2.71
CA LYS A 6 4.67 20.06 1.46
C LYS A 6 5.42 21.22 0.81
N THR A 7 5.55 21.22 -0.52
CA THR A 7 6.28 22.28 -1.25
C THR A 7 5.34 23.25 -1.96
N LEU A 8 4.09 22.84 -2.21
CA LEU A 8 3.07 23.70 -2.77
C LEU A 8 2.15 24.20 -1.66
N SER A 9 1.83 25.48 -1.69
CA SER A 9 0.90 26.09 -0.75
C SER A 9 -0.25 26.76 -1.49
N ILE A 10 -1.49 26.45 -1.08
CA ILE A 10 -2.69 27.11 -1.58
C ILE A 10 -3.23 27.99 -0.44
N SER A 11 -3.23 29.31 -0.65
CA SER A 11 -3.67 30.27 0.36
C SER A 11 -5.16 30.57 0.26
N LEU A 12 -5.84 30.65 1.41
CA LEU A 12 -7.25 31.01 1.49
C LEU A 12 -7.61 31.76 2.78
N LYS A 13 -8.79 32.38 2.75
CA LYS A 13 -9.52 32.89 3.92
C LYS A 13 -10.65 31.93 4.28
N PRO A 14 -10.56 31.18 5.39
CA PRO A 14 -11.56 30.16 5.75
C PRO A 14 -12.97 30.69 6.03
N GLN A 15 -13.14 32.00 6.17
CA GLN A 15 -14.43 32.67 6.42
C GLN A 15 -14.99 33.38 5.18
N ASP A 16 -14.30 33.32 4.04
CA ASP A 16 -14.69 34.00 2.80
C ASP A 16 -14.99 32.95 1.72
N PRO A 17 -16.27 32.76 1.32
CA PRO A 17 -16.64 31.74 0.35
C PRO A 17 -15.98 31.96 -1.01
N ALA A 18 -15.73 33.21 -1.43
CA ALA A 18 -15.06 33.48 -2.71
C ALA A 18 -13.60 33.02 -2.68
N SER A 19 -12.91 33.22 -1.55
CA SER A 19 -11.54 32.75 -1.37
C SER A 19 -11.46 31.23 -1.32
N ILE A 20 -12.42 30.57 -0.67
CA ILE A 20 -12.50 29.10 -0.64
C ILE A 20 -12.76 28.54 -2.03
N ALA A 21 -13.70 29.12 -2.78
CA ALA A 21 -13.99 28.70 -4.16
C ALA A 21 -12.73 28.77 -5.04
N GLN A 22 -11.95 29.85 -4.92
CA GLN A 22 -10.68 29.99 -5.64
C GLN A 22 -9.65 28.94 -5.22
N ALA A 23 -9.56 28.61 -3.94
CA ALA A 23 -8.65 27.57 -3.44
C ALA A 23 -9.06 26.17 -3.94
N LEU A 24 -10.35 25.85 -3.95
CA LEU A 24 -10.87 24.62 -4.54
C LEU A 24 -10.56 24.53 -6.04
N GLN A 25 -10.72 25.63 -6.78
CA GLN A 25 -10.36 25.71 -8.21
C GLN A 25 -8.87 25.46 -8.45
N GLN A 26 -7.99 26.09 -7.67
CA GLN A 26 -6.55 25.83 -7.74
C GLN A 26 -6.22 24.38 -7.40
N TYR A 27 -6.87 23.83 -6.36
CA TYR A 27 -6.65 22.46 -5.96
C TYR A 27 -7.00 21.48 -7.10
N ARG A 28 -8.14 21.67 -7.75
CA ARG A 28 -8.53 20.87 -8.93
C ARG A 28 -7.52 20.98 -10.06
N GLN A 29 -6.98 22.17 -10.31
CA GLN A 29 -5.96 22.35 -11.34
C GLN A 29 -4.72 21.50 -11.03
N HIS A 30 -4.24 21.55 -9.79
CA HIS A 30 -3.09 20.75 -9.35
C HIS A 30 -3.34 19.22 -9.39
N LEU A 31 -4.58 18.78 -9.10
CA LEU A 31 -4.96 17.38 -9.26
C LEU A 31 -4.94 16.97 -10.75
N HIS A 32 -5.45 17.84 -11.62
CA HIS A 32 -5.56 17.57 -13.04
C HIS A 32 -4.21 17.51 -13.75
N ASP A 33 -3.29 18.42 -13.44
CA ASP A 33 -1.95 18.43 -14.03
C ASP A 33 -0.94 17.54 -13.28
N GLY A 34 -1.37 16.90 -12.18
CA GLY A 34 -0.56 15.99 -11.38
C GLY A 34 0.40 16.67 -10.41
N SER A 35 0.53 18.00 -10.44
CA SER A 35 1.45 18.74 -9.55
C SER A 35 1.02 18.72 -8.07
N ALA A 36 -0.22 18.32 -7.78
CA ALA A 36 -0.66 18.00 -6.42
C ALA A 36 0.17 16.90 -5.75
N PHE A 37 0.96 16.15 -6.52
CA PHE A 37 1.83 15.10 -6.05
C PHE A 37 3.26 15.29 -6.52
N ARG A 38 4.20 14.74 -5.75
CA ARG A 38 5.62 14.64 -6.13
C ARG A 38 6.12 13.21 -5.98
N LEU A 39 7.15 12.87 -6.74
CA LEU A 39 7.78 11.56 -6.70
C LEU A 39 9.03 11.58 -5.80
N GLU A 40 8.94 10.99 -4.62
CA GLU A 40 10.04 10.82 -3.66
C GLU A 40 10.07 9.37 -3.17
N GLY A 41 10.63 8.47 -3.99
CA GLY A 41 10.57 7.02 -3.77
C GLY A 41 9.20 6.44 -4.16
N SER A 42 8.11 7.05 -3.68
CA SER A 42 6.73 6.82 -4.11
C SER A 42 6.03 8.16 -4.40
N LEU A 43 4.84 8.10 -4.99
CA LEU A 43 4.02 9.29 -5.18
C LEU A 43 3.50 9.78 -3.81
N ARG A 44 3.62 11.09 -3.54
CA ARG A 44 3.23 11.71 -2.27
C ARG A 44 2.48 13.01 -2.51
N PHE A 45 1.38 13.20 -1.77
CA PHE A 45 0.62 14.45 -1.80
C PHE A 45 1.50 15.63 -1.37
N ASN A 46 1.48 16.72 -2.13
CA ASN A 46 2.46 17.80 -2.08
C ASN A 46 1.88 19.19 -1.75
N ILE A 47 0.58 19.27 -1.45
CA ILE A 47 -0.11 20.53 -1.16
C ILE A 47 -0.30 20.72 0.34
N GLU A 48 -0.06 21.93 0.82
CA GLU A 48 -0.49 22.43 2.12
C GLU A 48 -1.43 23.62 1.95
N PHE A 49 -2.62 23.56 2.54
CA PHE A 49 -3.53 24.70 2.56
C PHE A 49 -3.15 25.64 3.71
N VAL A 50 -2.98 26.92 3.40
CA VAL A 50 -2.50 27.94 4.34
C VAL A 50 -3.46 29.10 4.45
N ASN A 51 -3.44 29.79 5.59
CA ASN A 51 -4.19 31.03 5.78
C ASN A 51 -3.48 32.23 5.10
N GLU A 52 -4.05 33.43 5.22
CA GLU A 52 -3.46 34.66 4.66
C GLU A 52 -2.07 35.00 5.20
N GLN A 53 -1.73 34.50 6.39
CA GLN A 53 -0.45 34.70 7.05
C GLN A 53 0.58 33.63 6.65
N GLN A 54 0.27 32.80 5.64
CA GLN A 54 1.09 31.67 5.19
C GLN A 54 1.34 30.63 6.28
N GLN A 55 0.42 30.51 7.24
CA GLN A 55 0.44 29.46 8.24
C GLN A 55 -0.48 28.31 7.82
N PRO A 56 -0.10 27.05 8.05
CA PRO A 56 -0.96 25.90 7.78
C PRO A 56 -2.33 26.07 8.45
N LEU A 57 -3.40 25.71 7.73
CA LEU A 57 -4.74 25.73 8.31
C LEU A 57 -4.81 24.85 9.56
N SER A 58 -5.47 25.37 10.59
CA SER A 58 -5.67 24.72 11.88
C SER A 58 -7.11 24.21 12.01
N ASN A 59 -7.37 23.34 12.98
CA ASN A 59 -8.73 22.86 13.24
C ASN A 59 -9.73 23.99 13.58
N ASP A 60 -9.26 25.16 14.01
CA ASP A 60 -10.10 26.33 14.29
C ASP A 60 -10.62 26.97 12.99
N ASP A 61 -9.89 26.81 11.88
CA ASP A 61 -10.26 27.32 10.57
C ASP A 61 -11.43 26.55 9.93
N ALA A 62 -11.81 25.38 10.49
CA ALA A 62 -12.97 24.60 10.06
C ALA A 62 -14.32 25.29 10.34
N GLY A 63 -14.34 26.36 11.14
CA GLY A 63 -15.55 27.10 11.47
C GLY A 63 -16.60 26.25 12.18
N GLY A 64 -17.86 26.34 11.75
CA GLY A 64 -19.00 25.60 12.33
C GLY A 64 -18.87 24.08 12.20
N ASN A 65 -18.10 23.59 11.24
CA ASN A 65 -17.90 22.16 10.98
C ASN A 65 -16.71 21.54 11.72
N ARG A 66 -16.15 22.22 12.73
CA ARG A 66 -15.05 21.66 13.55
C ARG A 66 -15.36 20.27 14.11
N ASN A 67 -16.58 20.04 14.59
CA ASN A 67 -16.97 18.72 15.15
C ASN A 67 -17.01 17.64 14.07
N LEU A 68 -17.48 17.99 12.87
CA LEU A 68 -17.50 17.10 11.72
C LEU A 68 -16.07 16.74 11.30
N LEU A 69 -15.16 17.73 11.25
CA LEU A 69 -13.73 17.52 10.98
C LEU A 69 -13.09 16.57 11.99
N VAL A 70 -13.25 16.84 13.29
CA VAL A 70 -12.64 16.00 14.34
C VAL A 70 -13.18 14.58 14.28
N HIS A 71 -14.48 14.42 14.03
CA HIS A 71 -15.06 13.09 13.85
C HIS A 71 -14.48 12.38 12.62
N ALA A 72 -14.39 13.05 11.47
CA ALA A 72 -13.83 12.45 10.26
C ALA A 72 -12.37 12.03 10.44
N LEU A 73 -11.54 12.90 11.04
CA LEU A 73 -10.15 12.56 11.37
C LEU A 73 -10.05 11.36 12.32
N SER A 74 -10.92 11.30 13.33
CA SER A 74 -10.95 10.18 14.28
C SER A 74 -11.46 8.89 13.66
N ALA A 75 -12.31 8.97 12.64
CA ALA A 75 -12.91 7.80 11.99
C ALA A 75 -12.00 7.22 10.91
N ALA A 76 -11.24 8.07 10.20
CA ALA A 76 -10.48 7.72 9.02
C ALA A 76 -9.00 7.39 9.28
N ARG A 77 -8.45 7.80 10.43
CA ARG A 77 -7.03 7.60 10.76
C ARG A 77 -6.86 6.58 11.87
N ALA A 78 -6.14 5.50 11.58
CA ALA A 78 -5.57 4.65 12.63
C ALA A 78 -4.51 5.48 13.39
N HIS A 79 -4.48 5.35 14.72
CA HIS A 79 -3.58 5.99 15.69
C HIS A 79 -2.42 6.87 15.13
N HIS A 80 -2.26 8.07 15.73
CA HIS A 80 -1.13 9.03 15.64
C HIS A 80 -1.44 10.36 14.93
N THR A 81 -1.08 11.44 15.64
CA THR A 81 -1.07 12.88 15.31
C THR A 81 -1.85 13.37 14.08
N PHE A 82 -2.75 14.35 14.29
CA PHE A 82 -3.44 15.15 13.26
C PHE A 82 -2.50 16.06 12.43
N LYS A 83 -1.40 15.51 11.91
CA LYS A 83 -0.48 16.19 10.99
C LYS A 83 -1.05 16.15 9.57
N TYR A 84 -0.68 17.13 8.75
CA TYR A 84 -1.09 17.24 7.35
C TYR A 84 -2.61 17.16 7.12
N CYS A 85 -3.42 17.70 8.03
CA CYS A 85 -4.88 17.69 7.91
C CYS A 85 -5.46 18.91 7.19
N THR A 86 -4.63 19.76 6.58
CA THR A 86 -5.06 21.05 6.00
C THR A 86 -6.06 20.88 4.84
N GLU A 87 -6.01 19.76 4.10
CA GLU A 87 -7.01 19.41 3.09
C GLU A 87 -8.39 19.16 3.72
N ALA A 88 -8.45 18.37 4.79
CA ALA A 88 -9.68 18.14 5.54
C ALA A 88 -10.20 19.45 6.14
N VAL A 89 -9.32 20.33 6.64
CA VAL A 89 -9.73 21.64 7.15
C VAL A 89 -10.35 22.51 6.04
N LEU A 90 -9.77 22.52 4.83
CA LEU A 90 -10.36 23.23 3.68
C LEU A 90 -11.80 22.77 3.40
N PHE A 91 -12.02 21.45 3.33
CA PHE A 91 -13.37 20.91 3.07
C PHE A 91 -14.34 21.22 4.21
N ALA A 92 -13.91 21.10 5.47
CA ALA A 92 -14.74 21.46 6.61
C ALA A 92 -15.14 22.95 6.57
N ALA A 93 -14.19 23.84 6.24
CA ALA A 93 -14.44 25.26 6.05
C ALA A 93 -15.45 25.50 4.91
N ALA A 94 -15.25 24.87 3.74
CA ALA A 94 -16.13 24.99 2.58
C ALA A 94 -17.56 24.54 2.86
N LEU A 95 -17.74 23.46 3.61
CA LEU A 95 -19.04 22.91 3.99
C LEU A 95 -19.90 23.85 4.88
N ASN A 96 -19.34 24.96 5.38
CA ASN A 96 -20.12 26.00 6.08
C ASN A 96 -20.95 26.87 5.11
N PHE A 97 -20.66 26.83 3.80
CA PHE A 97 -21.23 27.71 2.79
C PHE A 97 -21.99 26.89 1.73
N PRO A 98 -23.33 26.80 1.80
CA PRO A 98 -24.13 26.02 0.85
C PRO A 98 -23.92 26.41 -0.61
N GLU A 99 -23.60 27.67 -0.89
CA GLU A 99 -23.28 28.18 -2.23
C GLU A 99 -22.01 27.55 -2.84
N LEU A 100 -21.16 26.91 -2.03
CA LEU A 100 -19.95 26.23 -2.50
C LEU A 100 -20.18 24.76 -2.85
N LEU A 101 -21.41 24.23 -2.71
CA LEU A 101 -21.66 22.81 -2.92
C LEU A 101 -21.23 22.32 -4.31
N ASP A 102 -21.46 23.10 -5.36
CA ASP A 102 -21.06 22.73 -6.72
C ASP A 102 -19.53 22.75 -6.90
N GLU A 103 -18.83 23.68 -6.25
CA GLU A 103 -17.37 23.71 -6.22
C GLU A 103 -16.78 22.52 -5.46
N ILE A 104 -17.41 22.13 -4.35
CA ILE A 104 -17.03 20.95 -3.56
C ILE A 104 -17.22 19.66 -4.38
N LYS A 105 -18.36 19.51 -5.07
CA LYS A 105 -18.63 18.38 -5.97
C LYS A 105 -17.61 18.28 -7.10
N ALA A 106 -17.34 19.39 -7.79
CA ALA A 106 -16.32 19.42 -8.84
C ALA A 106 -14.93 19.02 -8.32
N THR A 107 -14.64 19.31 -7.05
CA THR A 107 -13.35 18.98 -6.43
C THR A 107 -13.30 17.51 -6.04
N ALA A 108 -14.38 16.96 -5.48
CA ALA A 108 -14.53 15.54 -5.24
C ALA A 108 -14.40 14.71 -6.54
N GLU A 109 -14.97 15.20 -7.65
CA GLU A 109 -14.82 14.59 -8.97
C GLU A 109 -13.37 14.56 -9.44
N ALA A 110 -12.60 15.64 -9.23
CA ALA A 110 -11.18 15.67 -9.57
C ALA A 110 -10.36 14.69 -8.72
N MET A 111 -10.68 14.57 -7.42
CA MET A 111 -10.02 13.62 -6.51
C MET A 111 -10.30 12.17 -6.91
N VAL A 112 -11.56 11.86 -7.23
CA VAL A 112 -11.98 10.55 -7.75
C VAL A 112 -11.30 10.25 -9.09
N ALA A 113 -11.28 11.21 -10.02
CA ALA A 113 -10.62 11.04 -11.31
C ALA A 113 -9.13 10.73 -11.15
N PHE A 114 -8.44 11.45 -10.25
CA PHE A 114 -7.05 11.17 -9.94
C PHE A 114 -6.87 9.76 -9.38
N SER A 115 -7.59 9.39 -8.31
CA SER A 115 -7.49 8.07 -7.69
C SER A 115 -7.71 6.94 -8.72
N ARG A 116 -8.79 7.04 -9.51
CA ARG A 116 -9.12 6.06 -10.55
C ARG A 116 -8.09 5.97 -11.66
N SER A 117 -7.45 7.09 -12.02
CA SER A 117 -6.39 7.10 -13.05
C SER A 117 -5.14 6.34 -12.60
N ARG A 118 -4.93 6.23 -11.29
CA ARG A 118 -3.84 5.49 -10.67
C ARG A 118 -4.22 4.04 -10.38
N ASN A 119 -5.40 3.79 -9.82
CA ASN A 119 -5.84 2.48 -9.32
C ASN A 119 -4.73 1.79 -8.51
N ASP A 120 -4.20 2.49 -7.52
CA ASP A 120 -3.19 1.98 -6.59
C ASP A 120 -3.23 2.88 -5.35
N PHE A 121 -3.67 2.36 -4.21
CA PHE A 121 -3.80 3.16 -2.99
C PHE A 121 -2.47 3.75 -2.52
N SER A 122 -1.33 3.10 -2.83
CA SER A 122 -0.01 3.56 -2.43
C SER A 122 0.45 4.82 -3.17
N ASP A 123 -0.14 5.09 -4.34
CA ASP A 123 0.07 6.32 -5.08
C ASP A 123 -0.72 7.51 -4.50
N LEU A 124 -1.58 7.27 -3.50
CA LEU A 124 -2.47 8.27 -2.90
C LEU A 124 -1.97 8.74 -1.52
N PHE A 125 -0.75 8.39 -1.13
CA PHE A 125 -0.28 8.66 0.22
C PHE A 125 -0.12 10.16 0.52
N LEU A 126 -0.75 10.57 1.63
CA LEU A 126 -0.58 11.86 2.27
C LEU A 126 0.65 11.86 3.20
N ASP A 127 0.81 10.78 3.96
CA ASP A 127 1.95 10.46 4.82
C ASP A 127 2.17 8.94 4.90
N ASP A 128 2.84 8.44 5.95
CA ASP A 128 3.11 7.00 6.14
C ASP A 128 1.85 6.15 6.43
N TYR A 129 0.76 6.77 6.86
CA TYR A 129 -0.43 6.07 7.35
C TYR A 129 -1.74 6.55 6.73
N ASN A 130 -1.72 7.76 6.15
CA ASN A 130 -2.92 8.43 5.68
C ASN A 130 -2.89 8.61 4.17
N VAL A 131 -4.07 8.56 3.56
CA VAL A 131 -4.32 8.79 2.14
C VAL A 131 -5.02 10.14 1.96
N PHE A 132 -4.66 10.90 0.92
CA PHE A 132 -5.32 12.17 0.65
C PHE A 132 -6.82 11.98 0.40
N GLY A 133 -7.62 12.98 0.70
CA GLY A 133 -9.01 13.07 0.30
C GLY A 133 -10.02 12.23 1.09
N VAL A 134 -9.59 11.20 1.82
CA VAL A 134 -10.49 10.29 2.55
C VAL A 134 -11.39 11.06 3.52
N GLU A 135 -10.83 11.94 4.36
CA GLU A 135 -11.60 12.67 5.36
C GLU A 135 -12.51 13.72 4.71
N ALA A 136 -12.02 14.38 3.67
CA ALA A 136 -12.79 15.35 2.89
C ALA A 136 -14.05 14.71 2.27
N LEU A 137 -13.89 13.57 1.59
CA LEU A 137 -14.98 12.84 0.97
C LEU A 137 -15.91 12.19 1.99
N TYR A 138 -15.39 11.71 3.12
CA TYR A 138 -16.21 11.20 4.21
C TYR A 138 -17.07 12.29 4.86
N MET A 139 -16.53 13.48 5.13
CA MET A 139 -17.33 14.60 5.62
C MET A 139 -18.43 14.99 4.64
N LEU A 140 -18.12 15.01 3.34
CA LEU A 140 -19.10 15.28 2.30
C LEU A 140 -20.24 14.26 2.32
N ALA A 141 -19.91 12.96 2.39
CA ALA A 141 -20.87 11.87 2.46
C ALA A 141 -21.76 11.93 3.71
N ARG A 142 -21.19 12.29 4.87
CA ARG A 142 -21.96 12.44 6.12
C ARG A 142 -22.93 13.61 6.10
N GLN A 143 -22.54 14.74 5.51
CA GLN A 143 -23.42 15.90 5.43
C GLN A 143 -24.46 15.76 4.31
N TYR A 144 -24.10 15.12 3.21
CA TYR A 144 -24.93 14.91 2.02
C TYR A 144 -24.85 13.43 1.58
N PRO A 145 -25.68 12.54 2.15
CA PRO A 145 -25.64 11.10 1.87
C PRO A 145 -25.74 10.75 0.38
N GLU A 146 -26.42 11.55 -0.44
CA GLU A 146 -26.51 11.40 -1.89
C GLU A 146 -25.14 11.51 -2.61
N LEU A 147 -24.16 12.11 -1.95
CA LEU A 147 -22.78 12.28 -2.43
C LEU A 147 -21.82 11.19 -1.93
N SER A 148 -22.30 10.19 -1.17
CA SER A 148 -21.48 9.08 -0.65
C SER A 148 -20.77 8.29 -1.75
N HIS A 149 -21.31 8.32 -2.97
CA HIS A 149 -20.68 7.67 -4.11
C HIS A 149 -19.29 8.24 -4.45
N TYR A 150 -18.97 9.49 -4.09
CA TYR A 150 -17.61 10.00 -4.31
C TYR A 150 -16.58 9.26 -3.46
N LEU A 151 -16.86 9.00 -2.17
CA LEU A 151 -15.99 8.20 -1.32
C LEU A 151 -15.87 6.77 -1.87
N ALA A 152 -17.01 6.13 -2.18
CA ALA A 152 -17.02 4.77 -2.71
C ALA A 152 -16.27 4.62 -4.04
N THR A 153 -16.35 5.62 -4.93
CA THR A 153 -15.63 5.61 -6.21
C THR A 153 -14.14 5.94 -6.05
N PHE A 154 -13.79 6.72 -5.02
CA PHE A 154 -12.41 7.09 -4.70
C PHE A 154 -11.60 5.91 -4.18
N LEU A 155 -12.25 5.01 -3.43
CA LEU A 155 -11.67 3.76 -2.94
C LEU A 155 -11.56 2.77 -4.10
N VAL A 156 -10.44 2.86 -4.81
CA VAL A 156 -10.16 2.05 -6.00
C VAL A 156 -9.99 0.56 -5.68
N PRO A 157 -10.21 -0.36 -6.64
CA PRO A 157 -10.04 -1.80 -6.42
C PRO A 157 -8.68 -2.18 -5.86
N TYR A 158 -7.58 -1.63 -6.39
CA TYR A 158 -6.24 -1.96 -5.89
C TYR A 158 -5.94 -1.19 -4.60
N TRP A 159 -6.51 -1.72 -3.52
CA TRP A 159 -6.46 -1.18 -2.18
C TRP A 159 -5.99 -2.26 -1.19
N ASP A 160 -4.95 -1.95 -0.42
CA ASP A 160 -4.45 -2.85 0.61
C ASP A 160 -5.39 -2.83 1.82
N LEU A 161 -6.06 -3.96 2.05
CA LEU A 161 -6.96 -4.15 3.18
C LEU A 161 -6.23 -4.64 4.44
N ASP A 162 -4.97 -5.07 4.34
CA ASP A 162 -4.19 -5.47 5.52
C ASP A 162 -3.64 -4.26 6.26
N SER A 163 -3.15 -3.25 5.51
CA SER A 163 -2.52 -2.06 6.10
C SER A 163 -3.34 -0.77 5.93
N GLY A 164 -4.24 -0.73 4.96
CA GLY A 164 -5.04 0.44 4.59
C GLY A 164 -6.55 0.27 4.82
N TYR A 165 -7.00 -0.58 5.75
CA TYR A 165 -8.44 -0.87 5.92
C TYR A 165 -9.28 0.31 6.41
N THR A 166 -8.74 1.22 7.22
CA THR A 166 -9.56 2.24 7.90
C THR A 166 -10.39 3.11 6.94
N PRO A 167 -9.87 3.57 5.78
CA PRO A 167 -10.68 4.25 4.77
C PRO A 167 -11.85 3.46 4.18
N VAL A 168 -11.71 2.14 3.95
CA VAL A 168 -12.81 1.34 3.37
C VAL A 168 -13.91 1.06 4.41
N GLU A 169 -13.55 0.93 5.68
CA GLU A 169 -14.52 0.76 6.78
C GLU A 169 -15.41 1.98 7.00
N LEU A 170 -15.03 3.15 6.46
CA LEU A 170 -15.91 4.33 6.48
C LEU A 170 -17.22 4.08 5.73
N LEU A 171 -17.23 3.18 4.74
CA LEU A 171 -18.44 2.78 4.01
C LEU A 171 -19.44 2.11 4.96
N GLY A 172 -18.97 1.19 5.80
CA GLY A 172 -19.77 0.55 6.84
C GLY A 172 -20.28 1.52 7.90
N LYS A 173 -19.46 2.52 8.29
CA LYS A 173 -19.89 3.59 9.21
C LYS A 173 -21.00 4.46 8.63
N LEU A 174 -21.01 4.70 7.32
CA LEU A 174 -22.12 5.39 6.66
C LEU A 174 -23.41 4.56 6.72
N VAL A 175 -23.33 3.24 6.51
CA VAL A 175 -24.48 2.33 6.66
C VAL A 175 -24.94 2.26 8.11
N GLU A 176 -24.03 2.22 9.07
CA GLU A 176 -24.36 2.24 10.51
C GLU A 176 -25.13 3.52 10.89
N GLU A 177 -24.69 4.68 10.38
CA GLU A 177 -25.31 5.97 10.68
C GLU A 177 -26.67 6.17 9.99
N PHE A 178 -26.80 5.71 8.74
CA PHE A 178 -27.94 6.06 7.89
C PHE A 178 -28.86 4.89 7.56
N GLY A 179 -28.48 3.66 7.85
CA GLY A 179 -29.09 2.45 7.33
C GLY A 179 -28.95 2.33 5.81
N TRP A 180 -29.33 1.17 5.27
CA TRP A 180 -29.48 1.02 3.84
C TRP A 180 -30.58 1.93 3.30
N ARG A 181 -30.18 2.79 2.36
CA ARG A 181 -31.04 3.70 1.61
C ARG A 181 -30.50 3.83 0.20
N ARG A 182 -31.32 4.32 -0.72
CA ARG A 182 -30.95 4.41 -2.15
C ARG A 182 -29.66 5.17 -2.40
N GLU A 183 -29.34 6.17 -1.58
CA GLU A 183 -28.10 6.92 -1.64
C GLU A 183 -26.86 6.05 -1.36
N LEU A 184 -26.93 5.14 -0.37
CA LEU A 184 -25.84 4.22 -0.07
C LEU A 184 -25.82 3.00 -1.00
N ILE A 185 -26.97 2.56 -1.50
CA ILE A 185 -27.04 1.56 -2.58
C ILE A 185 -26.39 2.14 -3.85
N HIS A 186 -26.60 3.43 -4.14
CA HIS A 186 -25.92 4.13 -5.22
C HIS A 186 -24.40 4.20 -5.00
N ALA A 187 -23.96 4.47 -3.78
CA ALA A 187 -22.54 4.44 -3.44
C ALA A 187 -21.93 3.04 -3.64
N TYR A 188 -22.62 1.99 -3.17
CA TYR A 188 -22.23 0.59 -3.37
C TYR A 188 -22.07 0.25 -4.87
N LEU A 189 -23.00 0.69 -5.71
CA LEU A 189 -22.95 0.50 -7.17
C LEU A 189 -21.76 1.23 -7.85
N HIS A 190 -21.20 2.23 -7.19
CA HIS A 190 -20.09 3.03 -7.68
C HIS A 190 -18.73 2.63 -7.06
N CYS A 191 -18.74 1.73 -6.08
CA CYS A 191 -17.56 1.07 -5.53
C CYS A 191 -17.13 -0.05 -6.48
N ASP A 192 -15.98 0.10 -7.14
CA ASP A 192 -15.55 -0.87 -8.16
C ASP A 192 -14.94 -2.14 -7.54
N GLY A 193 -14.30 -2.07 -6.38
CA GLY A 193 -13.69 -3.23 -5.70
C GLY A 193 -14.72 -4.12 -4.99
N GLU A 194 -14.68 -5.43 -5.26
CA GLU A 194 -15.56 -6.43 -4.61
C GLU A 194 -15.39 -6.45 -3.09
N GLN A 195 -14.15 -6.48 -2.60
CA GLN A 195 -13.87 -6.49 -1.16
C GLN A 195 -14.27 -5.16 -0.49
N SER A 196 -13.99 -4.02 -1.11
CA SER A 196 -14.45 -2.71 -0.61
C SER A 196 -15.98 -2.61 -0.55
N ARG A 197 -16.71 -3.27 -1.47
CA ARG A 197 -18.18 -3.37 -1.40
C ARG A 197 -18.66 -4.15 -0.17
N ARG A 198 -17.94 -5.20 0.24
CA ARG A 198 -18.25 -5.95 1.48
C ARG A 198 -18.07 -5.08 2.73
N CYS A 199 -17.14 -4.13 2.71
CA CYS A 199 -16.92 -3.19 3.82
C CYS A 199 -18.12 -2.26 4.13
N PHE A 200 -19.18 -2.28 3.33
CA PHE A 200 -20.47 -1.66 3.71
C PHE A 200 -21.18 -2.40 4.86
N PHE A 201 -20.95 -3.70 5.01
CA PHE A 201 -21.64 -4.53 6.00
C PHE A 201 -20.73 -5.44 6.83
N GLN A 202 -19.43 -5.52 6.50
CA GLN A 202 -18.41 -6.24 7.25
C GLN A 202 -17.19 -5.34 7.55
N THR A 203 -16.36 -5.71 8.53
CA THR A 203 -15.00 -5.15 8.67
C THR A 203 -14.08 -5.68 7.57
N ALA A 204 -12.86 -5.15 7.45
CA ALA A 204 -11.88 -5.68 6.50
C ALA A 204 -11.49 -7.14 6.81
N GLU A 205 -11.60 -7.57 8.06
CA GLU A 205 -11.37 -8.95 8.49
C GLU A 205 -12.58 -9.88 8.25
N GLY A 206 -13.71 -9.34 7.76
CA GLY A 206 -14.92 -10.10 7.46
C GLY A 206 -15.93 -10.19 8.61
N ASP A 207 -15.70 -9.49 9.74
CA ASP A 207 -16.66 -9.50 10.85
C ASP A 207 -17.91 -8.68 10.50
N PRO A 208 -19.13 -9.20 10.66
CA PRO A 208 -20.35 -8.47 10.30
C PRO A 208 -20.57 -7.25 11.22
N VAL A 209 -20.80 -6.08 10.61
CA VAL A 209 -21.07 -4.81 11.31
C VAL A 209 -22.45 -4.23 11.01
N ASN A 210 -23.02 -4.51 9.83
CA ASN A 210 -24.36 -4.11 9.44
C ASN A 210 -25.09 -5.29 8.74
N PRO A 211 -26.42 -5.23 8.55
CA PRO A 211 -27.09 -6.14 7.65
C PRO A 211 -26.51 -6.05 6.24
N SER A 212 -26.43 -7.17 5.53
CA SER A 212 -25.96 -7.15 4.15
C SER A 212 -26.96 -6.46 3.22
N LEU A 213 -26.52 -6.10 2.01
CA LEU A 213 -27.42 -5.49 1.04
C LEU A 213 -28.48 -6.49 0.56
N LEU A 214 -28.14 -7.79 0.50
CA LEU A 214 -29.11 -8.84 0.22
C LEU A 214 -30.17 -8.94 1.32
N GLU A 215 -29.77 -8.92 2.59
CA GLU A 215 -30.70 -8.91 3.73
C GLU A 215 -31.66 -7.73 3.65
N HIS A 216 -31.16 -6.52 3.35
CA HIS A 216 -32.00 -5.33 3.13
C HIS A 216 -33.06 -5.56 2.04
N PHE A 217 -32.68 -6.18 0.93
CA PHE A 217 -33.61 -6.47 -0.17
C PHE A 217 -34.73 -7.44 0.20
N THR A 218 -34.52 -8.32 1.19
CA THR A 218 -35.57 -9.22 1.66
C THR A 218 -36.72 -8.47 2.34
N GLU A 219 -36.41 -7.38 3.04
CA GLU A 219 -37.39 -6.50 3.69
C GLU A 219 -37.90 -5.40 2.75
N HIS A 220 -37.08 -5.01 1.76
CA HIS A 220 -37.31 -3.88 0.85
C HIS A 220 -37.17 -4.29 -0.63
N ALA A 221 -38.04 -5.19 -1.10
CA ALA A 221 -37.98 -5.73 -2.46
C ALA A 221 -38.04 -4.66 -3.59
N ASP A 222 -38.69 -3.51 -3.36
CA ASP A 222 -38.71 -2.39 -4.31
C ASP A 222 -37.31 -1.80 -4.54
N ASP A 223 -36.42 -1.85 -3.54
CA ASP A 223 -35.05 -1.37 -3.67
C ASP A 223 -34.17 -2.34 -4.47
N TYR A 224 -34.50 -3.64 -4.51
CA TYR A 224 -33.82 -4.59 -5.39
C TYR A 224 -34.13 -4.32 -6.87
N ALA A 225 -35.40 -4.04 -7.19
CA ALA A 225 -35.78 -3.65 -8.54
C ALA A 225 -35.09 -2.34 -8.95
N TRP A 226 -35.00 -1.39 -8.01
CA TRP A 226 -34.28 -0.13 -8.22
C TRP A 226 -32.76 -0.35 -8.41
N PHE A 227 -32.15 -1.20 -7.59
CA PHE A 227 -30.73 -1.60 -7.68
C PHE A 227 -30.41 -2.14 -9.08
N LYS A 228 -31.20 -3.08 -9.58
CA LYS A 228 -31.02 -3.65 -10.94
C LYS A 228 -31.08 -2.57 -12.02
N ALA A 229 -32.05 -1.65 -11.93
CA ALA A 229 -32.18 -0.55 -12.87
C ALA A 229 -30.98 0.42 -12.82
N GLN A 230 -30.47 0.73 -11.62
CA GLN A 230 -29.30 1.60 -11.48
C GLN A 230 -28.00 0.91 -11.89
N LEU A 231 -27.83 -0.39 -11.62
CA LEU A 231 -26.68 -1.16 -12.07
C LEU A 231 -26.57 -1.15 -13.60
N LEU A 232 -27.69 -1.38 -14.30
CA LEU A 232 -27.74 -1.26 -15.77
C LEU A 232 -27.34 0.13 -16.24
N LYS A 233 -27.81 1.18 -15.57
CA LYS A 233 -27.46 2.56 -15.92
C LYS A 233 -25.97 2.81 -15.71
N ARG A 234 -25.41 2.37 -14.58
CA ARG A 234 -23.99 2.51 -14.24
C ARG A 234 -23.09 1.81 -15.25
N LEU A 235 -23.37 0.55 -15.57
CA LEU A 235 -22.56 -0.25 -16.50
C LEU A 235 -22.60 0.29 -17.95
N LYS A 236 -23.64 1.04 -18.32
CA LYS A 236 -23.70 1.76 -19.62
C LYS A 236 -22.84 3.02 -19.65
N GLN A 237 -22.65 3.66 -18.50
CA GLN A 237 -22.03 4.98 -18.41
C GLN A 237 -20.55 4.92 -18.08
N THR A 238 -20.19 4.05 -17.15
CA THR A 238 -18.86 4.00 -16.57
C THR A 238 -18.38 2.55 -16.57
N PRO A 239 -17.23 2.25 -17.17
CA PRO A 239 -16.60 0.95 -17.07
C PRO A 239 -16.26 0.59 -15.61
N LEU A 240 -16.24 -0.70 -15.30
CA LEU A 240 -15.70 -1.18 -14.03
C LEU A 240 -14.16 -1.05 -14.07
N LEU A 241 -13.56 -0.52 -13.01
CA LEU A 241 -12.11 -0.47 -12.91
C LEU A 241 -11.59 -1.86 -12.52
N ALA A 242 -10.65 -2.40 -13.28
CA ALA A 242 -10.07 -3.74 -13.08
C ALA A 242 -8.63 -3.64 -12.56
N TYR A 243 -8.21 -4.69 -11.84
CA TYR A 243 -6.80 -4.91 -11.48
C TYR A 243 -5.96 -5.11 -12.76
N ALA A 244 -4.72 -4.64 -12.77
CA ALA A 244 -3.85 -4.79 -13.94
C ALA A 244 -3.15 -6.16 -13.99
N ASP A 245 -3.11 -6.88 -12.86
CA ASP A 245 -2.09 -7.89 -12.58
C ASP A 245 -2.68 -9.29 -12.32
N GLU A 246 -3.87 -9.37 -11.69
CA GLU A 246 -4.39 -10.62 -11.11
C GLU A 246 -5.51 -11.29 -11.91
N GLN A 247 -6.31 -10.51 -12.65
CA GLN A 247 -7.36 -11.03 -13.53
C GLN A 247 -7.22 -10.42 -14.91
N THR A 248 -7.21 -11.27 -15.95
CA THR A 248 -7.31 -10.74 -17.31
C THR A 248 -8.64 -10.01 -17.45
N LEU A 249 -8.67 -8.89 -18.18
CA LEU A 249 -9.91 -8.17 -18.51
C LEU A 249 -11.00 -9.09 -19.10
N GLU A 250 -10.59 -10.18 -19.73
CA GLU A 250 -11.45 -11.21 -20.32
C GLU A 250 -12.12 -12.12 -19.27
N GLN A 251 -11.54 -12.23 -18.08
CA GLN A 251 -12.07 -12.99 -16.94
C GLN A 251 -12.93 -12.15 -15.99
N THR A 252 -12.83 -10.82 -16.06
CA THR A 252 -13.69 -9.91 -15.30
C THR A 252 -15.15 -10.13 -15.70
N GLN A 253 -16.03 -10.28 -14.72
CA GLN A 253 -17.47 -10.48 -14.95
C GLN A 253 -18.23 -9.31 -14.31
N PRO A 254 -18.30 -8.12 -14.96
CA PRO A 254 -18.69 -6.89 -14.28
C PRO A 254 -20.09 -6.91 -13.66
N ILE A 255 -21.01 -7.72 -14.18
CA ILE A 255 -22.35 -7.89 -13.58
C ILE A 255 -22.27 -8.79 -12.35
N LEU A 256 -21.66 -9.97 -12.48
CA LEU A 256 -21.59 -10.97 -11.42
C LEU A 256 -20.80 -10.49 -10.20
N GLU A 257 -19.80 -9.64 -10.39
CA GLU A 257 -19.01 -9.06 -9.30
C GLU A 257 -19.83 -8.25 -8.31
N PHE A 258 -20.92 -7.60 -8.73
CA PHE A 258 -21.84 -6.95 -7.78
C PHE A 258 -22.64 -7.96 -6.98
N PHE A 259 -23.06 -9.06 -7.61
CA PHE A 259 -23.80 -10.12 -6.94
C PHE A 259 -22.95 -10.88 -5.92
N TYR A 260 -21.68 -11.14 -6.25
CA TYR A 260 -20.75 -11.79 -5.33
C TYR A 260 -20.61 -11.03 -4.00
N SER A 261 -20.60 -9.70 -4.03
CA SER A 261 -20.49 -8.86 -2.83
C SER A 261 -21.82 -8.48 -2.17
N LEU A 262 -22.98 -9.03 -2.58
CA LEU A 262 -24.27 -8.64 -1.99
C LEU A 262 -24.46 -9.14 -0.55
N ASP A 263 -23.78 -10.24 -0.21
CA ASP A 263 -23.95 -10.94 1.06
C ASP A 263 -22.68 -11.69 1.49
N ASP A 264 -22.68 -12.14 2.73
CA ASP A 264 -21.82 -13.21 3.22
C ASP A 264 -22.42 -14.56 2.84
N TRP A 265 -22.16 -14.99 1.60
CA TRP A 265 -22.85 -16.15 1.03
C TRP A 265 -22.60 -17.42 1.84
N PRO A 266 -23.65 -18.18 2.21
CA PRO A 266 -23.52 -19.41 3.01
C PRO A 266 -23.09 -20.59 2.13
N VAL A 267 -21.87 -20.52 1.60
CA VAL A 267 -21.24 -21.53 0.74
C VAL A 267 -20.14 -22.26 1.50
N GLU A 268 -19.83 -23.50 1.09
CA GLU A 268 -18.82 -24.32 1.76
C GLU A 268 -17.40 -23.92 1.36
N ALA A 269 -17.23 -23.39 0.14
CA ALA A 269 -15.95 -22.92 -0.34
C ALA A 269 -15.50 -21.67 0.41
N GLU A 270 -14.19 -21.53 0.62
CA GLU A 270 -13.59 -20.32 1.17
C GLU A 270 -13.44 -19.27 0.05
N LEU A 271 -13.49 -17.98 0.39
CA LEU A 271 -13.31 -16.87 -0.57
C LEU A 271 -11.97 -16.95 -1.33
N GLU A 272 -10.95 -17.53 -0.70
CA GLU A 272 -9.62 -17.76 -1.28
C GLU A 272 -9.66 -18.77 -2.44
N ASP A 273 -10.59 -19.74 -2.42
CA ASP A 273 -10.87 -20.64 -3.55
C ASP A 273 -11.88 -19.96 -4.49
N THR A 274 -11.43 -18.84 -5.09
CA THR A 274 -12.30 -17.89 -5.82
C THR A 274 -13.13 -18.56 -6.92
N GLU A 275 -12.59 -19.55 -7.64
CA GLU A 275 -13.34 -20.24 -8.70
C GLU A 275 -14.50 -21.07 -8.11
N LEU A 276 -14.19 -21.94 -7.15
CA LEU A 276 -15.19 -22.79 -6.51
C LEU A 276 -16.23 -21.97 -5.75
N TRP A 277 -15.78 -20.95 -5.02
CA TRP A 277 -16.64 -20.04 -4.29
C TRP A 277 -17.61 -19.32 -5.23
N ARG A 278 -17.12 -18.73 -6.33
CA ARG A 278 -17.97 -18.05 -7.32
C ARG A 278 -19.00 -19.00 -7.94
N ASP A 279 -18.60 -20.24 -8.24
CA ASP A 279 -19.51 -21.24 -8.80
C ASP A 279 -20.60 -21.67 -7.82
N GLN A 280 -20.28 -21.79 -6.53
CA GLN A 280 -21.30 -22.05 -5.50
C GLN A 280 -22.23 -20.85 -5.30
N VAL A 281 -21.70 -19.63 -5.32
CA VAL A 281 -22.51 -18.40 -5.18
C VAL A 281 -23.50 -18.24 -6.34
N LYS A 282 -23.11 -18.58 -7.57
CA LYS A 282 -24.03 -18.60 -8.74
C LYS A 282 -25.26 -19.48 -8.52
N GLN A 283 -25.18 -20.49 -7.65
CA GLN A 283 -26.31 -21.38 -7.33
C GLN A 283 -27.22 -20.83 -6.22
N GLN A 284 -26.77 -19.82 -5.47
CA GLN A 284 -27.53 -19.23 -4.37
C GLN A 284 -28.72 -18.41 -4.88
N LEU A 285 -29.67 -18.16 -3.99
CA LEU A 285 -30.94 -17.50 -4.32
C LEU A 285 -30.97 -16.05 -3.83
N ILE A 286 -31.44 -15.15 -4.69
CA ILE A 286 -31.83 -13.78 -4.37
C ILE A 286 -33.33 -13.67 -4.61
N LEU A 287 -34.10 -13.45 -3.55
CA LEU A 287 -35.57 -13.32 -3.61
C LEU A 287 -36.26 -14.45 -4.42
N GLY A 288 -35.72 -15.66 -4.34
CA GLY A 288 -36.24 -16.85 -5.02
C GLY A 288 -35.69 -17.13 -6.42
N HIS A 289 -34.79 -16.29 -6.95
CA HIS A 289 -34.13 -16.48 -8.25
C HIS A 289 -32.64 -16.81 -8.05
N ARG A 290 -32.05 -17.66 -8.91
CA ARG A 290 -30.61 -17.94 -8.82
C ARG A 290 -29.80 -16.70 -9.20
N VAL A 291 -28.67 -16.50 -8.52
CA VAL A 291 -27.73 -15.40 -8.82
C VAL A 291 -27.34 -15.40 -10.30
N GLU A 292 -27.03 -16.56 -10.86
CA GLU A 292 -26.70 -16.72 -12.28
C GLU A 292 -27.82 -16.26 -13.21
N ASP A 293 -29.07 -16.64 -12.91
CA ASP A 293 -30.23 -16.30 -13.74
C ASP A 293 -30.49 -14.77 -13.72
N GLU A 294 -30.33 -14.14 -12.57
CA GLU A 294 -30.45 -12.68 -12.41
C GLU A 294 -29.35 -11.93 -13.16
N ALA A 295 -28.10 -12.41 -13.09
CA ALA A 295 -26.98 -11.83 -13.82
C ALA A 295 -27.16 -11.97 -15.35
N LEU A 296 -27.63 -13.13 -15.83
CA LEU A 296 -27.93 -13.35 -17.25
C LEU A 296 -29.07 -12.44 -17.73
N ALA A 297 -30.15 -12.31 -16.95
CA ALA A 297 -31.25 -11.41 -17.29
C ALA A 297 -30.80 -9.94 -17.37
N LEU A 298 -29.89 -9.51 -16.50
CA LEU A 298 -29.28 -8.18 -16.57
C LEU A 298 -28.37 -8.02 -17.79
N GLN A 299 -27.58 -9.04 -18.13
CA GLN A 299 -26.73 -9.03 -19.32
C GLN A 299 -27.56 -8.89 -20.61
N ASP A 300 -28.67 -9.61 -20.70
CA ASP A 300 -29.62 -9.50 -21.80
C ASP A 300 -30.26 -8.09 -21.86
N ALA A 301 -30.64 -7.54 -20.71
CA ALA A 301 -31.22 -6.19 -20.63
C ALA A 301 -30.22 -5.06 -20.91
N LEU A 302 -28.93 -5.29 -20.63
CA LEU A 302 -27.85 -4.37 -20.94
C LEU A 302 -27.68 -4.24 -22.46
N GLY A 303 -27.81 -5.36 -23.19
CA GLY A 303 -27.78 -5.43 -24.65
C GLY A 303 -26.41 -5.12 -25.28
N VAL A 304 -25.39 -4.90 -24.45
CA VAL A 304 -24.00 -4.68 -24.82
C VAL A 304 -23.12 -5.40 -23.80
N GLU A 305 -21.90 -5.77 -24.18
CA GLU A 305 -20.95 -6.31 -23.20
C GLU A 305 -20.53 -5.19 -22.23
N PRO A 306 -20.66 -5.41 -20.90
CA PRO A 306 -20.20 -4.46 -19.91
C PRO A 306 -18.68 -4.36 -20.00
N LYS A 307 -18.16 -3.13 -19.93
CA LYS A 307 -16.73 -2.89 -20.07
C LYS A 307 -16.05 -2.89 -18.71
N ALA A 308 -14.98 -3.66 -18.60
CA ALA A 308 -13.94 -3.43 -17.62
C ALA A 308 -12.82 -2.59 -18.26
N GLN A 309 -12.09 -1.81 -17.47
CA GLN A 309 -10.93 -1.05 -17.94
C GLN A 309 -9.81 -1.10 -16.91
N VAL A 310 -8.58 -1.15 -17.40
CA VAL A 310 -7.39 -0.91 -16.58
C VAL A 310 -7.15 0.60 -16.50
N ALA A 311 -6.66 1.07 -15.36
CA ALA A 311 -6.34 2.48 -15.16
C ALA A 311 -5.21 2.97 -16.08
N GLU A 312 -5.26 4.24 -16.47
CA GLU A 312 -4.34 4.84 -17.45
C GLU A 312 -2.87 4.70 -17.05
N ALA A 313 -2.56 4.84 -15.75
CA ALA A 313 -1.22 4.68 -15.22
C ALA A 313 -0.58 3.32 -15.54
N TRP A 314 -1.38 2.25 -15.54
CA TRP A 314 -0.94 0.88 -15.79
C TRP A 314 -0.81 0.54 -17.28
N LEU A 315 -1.26 1.44 -18.16
CA LEU A 315 -1.06 1.33 -19.61
C LEU A 315 0.27 1.96 -20.06
N MET A 316 0.98 2.64 -19.16
CA MET A 316 2.26 3.30 -19.44
C MET A 316 3.44 2.36 -19.17
N ASP A 317 4.48 2.45 -19.99
CA ASP A 317 5.74 1.71 -19.77
C ASP A 317 6.39 2.07 -18.41
N ASP A 318 6.29 3.35 -18.03
CA ASP A 318 6.64 3.86 -16.71
C ASP A 318 5.49 4.73 -16.19
N ARG A 319 4.72 4.16 -15.25
CA ARG A 319 3.56 4.81 -14.64
C ARG A 319 3.87 6.11 -13.88
N PHE A 320 5.15 6.39 -13.63
CA PHE A 320 5.63 7.59 -12.93
C PHE A 320 6.37 8.56 -13.84
N ALA A 321 6.49 8.28 -15.14
CA ALA A 321 7.13 9.17 -16.11
C ALA A 321 6.68 10.64 -16.03
N PRO A 322 5.38 10.97 -15.78
CA PRO A 322 4.95 12.37 -15.66
C PRO A 322 5.63 13.13 -14.51
N TRP A 323 6.08 12.46 -13.45
CA TRP A 323 6.69 13.06 -12.25
C TRP A 323 8.21 12.98 -12.22
N GLN A 324 8.85 12.42 -13.25
CA GLN A 324 10.31 12.29 -13.31
C GLN A 324 11.01 13.53 -13.91
N GLN A 325 10.27 14.43 -14.55
CA GLN A 325 10.84 15.52 -15.35
C GLN A 325 11.42 16.69 -14.53
N ASP A 326 11.17 16.76 -13.22
CA ASP A 326 11.57 17.90 -12.37
C ASP A 326 13.01 17.87 -11.83
N LYS A 327 13.86 16.89 -12.21
CA LYS A 327 15.26 16.85 -11.76
C LYS A 327 16.24 17.67 -12.62
N THR A 328 15.81 18.26 -13.74
CA THR A 328 16.73 18.94 -14.68
C THR A 328 16.64 20.47 -14.75
N ASP A 329 15.69 21.13 -14.09
CA ASP A 329 15.53 22.60 -14.15
C ASP A 329 15.70 23.30 -12.79
N THR A 330 16.90 23.19 -12.21
CA THR A 330 17.41 24.22 -11.27
C THR A 330 18.54 25.01 -11.93
N GLY A 331 18.16 25.76 -12.96
CA GLY A 331 18.96 26.86 -13.47
C GLY A 331 18.70 28.13 -12.68
N SER A 332 19.57 28.47 -11.74
CA SER A 332 19.86 29.88 -11.44
C SER A 332 21.26 30.01 -10.87
N ALA A 333 22.13 30.54 -11.72
CA ALA A 333 23.47 30.98 -11.43
C ALA A 333 23.48 32.01 -10.29
N GLN A 334 24.36 31.79 -9.30
CA GLN A 334 25.18 32.85 -8.72
C GLN A 334 26.58 32.29 -8.49
N ALA A 335 27.48 32.71 -9.37
CA ALA A 335 28.91 32.57 -9.18
C ALA A 335 29.34 33.60 -8.13
N GLU A 336 29.83 33.13 -6.98
CA GLU A 336 30.70 33.94 -6.13
C GLU A 336 32.12 33.38 -6.20
N GLN A 337 33.03 34.31 -6.48
CA GLN A 337 34.45 34.12 -6.70
C GLN A 337 35.14 33.76 -5.38
N GLU A 338 35.92 32.67 -5.35
CA GLU A 338 36.99 32.53 -4.36
C GLU A 338 38.36 32.76 -4.99
N SER A 339 38.93 33.91 -4.63
CA SER A 339 40.31 34.29 -4.89
C SER A 339 41.25 33.59 -3.91
N GLY A 340 42.19 32.82 -4.48
CA GLY A 340 43.55 32.51 -4.02
C GLY A 340 43.93 32.49 -2.53
N LYS A 341 44.47 31.33 -2.10
CA LYS A 341 45.81 31.21 -1.47
C LYS A 341 46.26 29.75 -1.44
N SER A 342 47.53 29.53 -1.80
CA SER A 342 48.23 28.24 -1.82
C SER A 342 48.89 27.92 -0.44
N PRO A 343 49.70 26.84 -0.30
CA PRO A 343 49.39 25.63 0.46
C PRO A 343 50.15 25.56 1.79
N GLY A 344 49.49 25.07 2.84
CA GLY A 344 50.11 24.84 4.16
C GLY A 344 49.67 23.49 4.72
N GLN A 345 50.64 22.66 5.04
CA GLN A 345 50.50 21.27 5.42
C GLN A 345 49.80 21.04 6.78
N THR A 346 49.19 19.85 6.82
CA THR A 346 49.10 18.88 7.92
C THR A 346 48.03 18.97 9.01
N GLN A 347 47.36 17.80 9.09
CA GLN A 347 46.78 17.11 10.25
C GLN A 347 45.31 17.36 10.59
N GLY A 348 44.52 16.35 10.23
CA GLY A 348 43.72 15.61 11.21
C GLY A 348 42.35 16.22 11.51
N ASN A 349 41.38 15.90 10.64
CA ASN A 349 40.04 15.46 11.06
C ASN A 349 39.24 15.09 9.80
N CYS A 350 39.43 13.87 9.30
CA CYS A 350 38.37 13.22 8.54
C CYS A 350 37.29 12.85 9.55
N GLN A 351 36.37 13.76 9.85
CA GLN A 351 35.09 13.38 10.43
C GLN A 351 34.44 12.43 9.42
N LEU A 352 34.33 11.16 9.82
CA LEU A 352 33.40 10.23 9.19
C LEU A 352 32.03 10.92 9.12
N PRO A 353 31.28 10.80 8.01
CA PRO A 353 29.86 11.04 8.05
C PRO A 353 29.29 10.23 9.21
N SER A 354 28.50 10.87 10.06
CA SER A 354 27.78 10.17 11.11
C SER A 354 26.94 9.06 10.45
N LEU A 355 26.99 7.83 10.96
CA LEU A 355 26.12 6.75 10.46
C LEU A 355 24.64 7.02 10.75
N ASP A 356 24.34 8.01 11.60
CA ASP A 356 22.99 8.54 11.83
C ASP A 356 22.57 9.55 10.73
N GLU A 357 23.50 9.98 9.87
CA GLU A 357 23.27 10.87 8.72
C GLU A 357 23.27 10.13 7.37
N LEU A 358 23.50 8.81 7.37
CA LEU A 358 23.20 7.98 6.21
C LEU A 358 21.68 7.90 6.09
N PRO A 359 21.09 8.28 4.95
CA PRO A 359 19.67 8.51 4.87
C PRO A 359 18.90 7.21 5.12
N PHE A 360 17.73 7.36 5.72
CA PHE A 360 16.73 6.37 6.15
C PHE A 360 16.31 5.31 5.07
N PHE A 361 16.96 5.28 3.90
CA PHE A 361 16.77 4.35 2.78
C PHE A 361 16.96 2.87 3.13
N LEU A 362 17.55 2.54 4.28
CA LEU A 362 17.72 1.15 4.71
C LEU A 362 16.46 0.56 5.39
N LEU A 363 15.39 1.35 5.51
CA LEU A 363 14.09 0.93 6.02
C LEU A 363 12.98 0.89 4.94
N SER A 364 13.27 1.21 3.68
CA SER A 364 12.31 1.10 2.57
C SER A 364 12.67 -0.01 1.58
N HIS A 365 11.65 -0.61 0.99
CA HIS A 365 11.61 -1.79 0.12
C HIS A 365 12.35 -1.66 -1.23
N THR A 366 13.48 -0.95 -1.30
CA THR A 366 14.05 -0.44 -2.56
C THR A 366 15.58 -0.44 -2.63
N CYS A 367 16.29 -1.29 -1.88
CA CYS A 367 17.75 -1.39 -1.99
C CYS A 367 18.16 -2.11 -3.29
N LYS A 368 18.90 -1.43 -4.17
CA LYS A 368 19.48 -1.96 -5.40
C LYS A 368 20.91 -2.44 -5.16
N GLN A 369 21.41 -3.36 -6.00
CA GLN A 369 22.82 -3.75 -5.99
C GLN A 369 23.76 -2.54 -6.19
N SER A 370 23.31 -1.52 -6.94
CA SER A 370 24.02 -0.23 -7.07
C SER A 370 24.23 0.48 -5.74
N ASP A 371 23.29 0.34 -4.82
CA ASP A 371 23.30 1.02 -3.52
C ASP A 371 24.28 0.32 -2.58
N PHE A 372 24.37 -1.01 -2.67
CA PHE A 372 25.44 -1.77 -2.00
C PHE A 372 26.82 -1.48 -2.59
N ALA A 373 26.94 -1.29 -3.90
CA ALA A 373 28.21 -0.90 -4.51
C ALA A 373 28.65 0.52 -4.08
N GLN A 374 27.71 1.46 -3.94
CA GLN A 374 27.98 2.80 -3.43
C GLN A 374 28.37 2.77 -1.94
N LEU A 375 27.64 1.98 -1.13
CA LEU A 375 27.96 1.79 0.27
C LEU A 375 29.35 1.13 0.44
N ASP A 376 29.63 0.07 -0.32
CA ASP A 376 30.92 -0.62 -0.35
C ASP A 376 32.05 0.37 -0.72
N THR A 377 31.84 1.23 -1.72
CA THR A 377 32.81 2.28 -2.08
C THR A 377 33.06 3.27 -0.92
N ALA A 378 32.02 3.58 -0.13
CA ALA A 378 32.11 4.53 0.97
C ALA A 378 32.78 3.95 2.23
N ILE A 379 32.62 2.64 2.48
CA ILE A 379 33.02 2.03 3.75
C ILE A 379 34.00 0.86 3.64
N ALA A 380 34.37 0.37 2.45
CA ALA A 380 35.24 -0.79 2.26
C ALA A 380 36.56 -0.68 3.03
N ASP A 381 37.27 0.45 2.92
CA ASP A 381 38.55 0.67 3.62
C ASP A 381 38.42 0.74 5.16
N ARG A 382 37.19 0.79 5.67
CA ARG A 382 36.87 0.95 7.10
C ARG A 382 35.82 -0.06 7.57
N LEU A 383 35.62 -1.13 6.81
CA LEU A 383 34.50 -2.05 7.00
C LEU A 383 34.45 -2.60 8.43
N GLN A 384 35.60 -3.04 8.97
CA GLN A 384 35.69 -3.55 10.34
C GLN A 384 35.21 -2.55 11.39
N ALA A 385 35.49 -1.25 11.22
CA ALA A 385 35.03 -0.20 12.13
C ALA A 385 33.56 0.22 11.86
N ALA A 386 33.04 -0.10 10.67
CA ALA A 386 31.66 0.18 10.28
C ALA A 386 30.67 -0.93 10.68
N LEU A 387 31.15 -2.17 10.89
CA LEU A 387 30.30 -3.31 11.29
C LEU A 387 29.52 -3.04 12.58
N ASP A 388 30.16 -2.45 13.60
CA ASP A 388 29.51 -2.09 14.87
C ASP A 388 28.35 -1.08 14.72
N LYS A 389 28.29 -0.42 13.56
CA LYS A 389 27.31 0.61 13.23
C LYS A 389 26.39 0.20 12.08
N LEU A 390 26.57 -1.00 11.53
CA LEU A 390 25.72 -1.53 10.47
C LEU A 390 24.34 -1.86 11.05
N PRO A 391 23.24 -1.55 10.34
CA PRO A 391 21.91 -1.89 10.84
C PRO A 391 21.74 -3.39 11.02
N THR A 392 21.24 -3.81 12.18
CA THR A 392 21.10 -5.24 12.53
C THR A 392 19.81 -5.89 12.00
N HIS A 393 19.15 -5.27 11.03
CA HIS A 393 17.97 -5.81 10.33
C HIS A 393 18.36 -6.39 8.96
N LEU A 394 17.38 -6.90 8.20
CA LEU A 394 17.64 -7.60 6.93
C LEU A 394 18.45 -6.78 5.90
N GLY A 395 18.25 -5.46 5.82
CA GLY A 395 19.08 -4.59 4.97
C GLY A 395 20.59 -4.66 5.28
N GLY A 396 21.00 -4.65 6.54
CA GLY A 396 22.42 -4.78 6.90
C GLY A 396 22.95 -6.20 6.73
N ILE A 397 22.11 -7.22 6.95
CA ILE A 397 22.43 -8.61 6.62
C ILE A 397 22.66 -8.78 5.13
N ALA A 398 21.77 -8.25 4.29
CA ALA A 398 21.88 -8.31 2.84
C ALA A 398 23.17 -7.64 2.35
N TYR A 399 23.54 -6.50 2.93
CA TYR A 399 24.81 -5.85 2.63
C TYR A 399 26.02 -6.69 3.08
N ALA A 400 26.00 -7.24 4.30
CA ALA A 400 27.09 -8.09 4.79
C ALA A 400 27.28 -9.34 3.92
N SER A 401 26.18 -9.99 3.51
CA SER A 401 26.20 -11.11 2.56
C SER A 401 26.67 -10.69 1.17
N TYR A 402 26.25 -9.51 0.68
CA TYR A 402 26.75 -8.94 -0.57
C TYR A 402 28.27 -8.75 -0.54
N ARG A 403 28.81 -8.16 0.53
CA ARG A 403 30.26 -7.93 0.69
C ARG A 403 31.05 -9.22 0.76
N LEU A 404 30.55 -10.24 1.47
CA LEU A 404 31.17 -11.57 1.53
C LEU A 404 31.30 -12.23 0.14
N GLY A 405 30.36 -11.95 -0.77
CA GLY A 405 30.39 -12.47 -2.14
C GLY A 405 31.35 -11.75 -3.09
N ARG A 406 32.07 -10.72 -2.63
CA ARG A 406 32.95 -9.89 -3.47
C ARG A 406 34.39 -10.42 -3.47
N PRO A 407 35.05 -10.49 -4.64
CA PRO A 407 36.44 -10.94 -4.71
C PRO A 407 37.42 -10.02 -3.98
N GLU A 408 37.03 -8.77 -3.69
CA GLU A 408 37.80 -7.78 -2.94
C GLU A 408 37.66 -7.90 -1.42
N CYS A 409 36.93 -8.90 -0.90
CA CYS A 409 36.79 -9.15 0.53
C CYS A 409 38.02 -9.89 1.07
N THR A 410 38.78 -9.23 1.94
CA THR A 410 39.96 -9.81 2.58
C THR A 410 39.59 -10.88 3.60
N GLU A 411 40.51 -11.79 3.92
CA GLU A 411 40.29 -12.85 4.91
C GLU A 411 39.87 -12.31 6.29
N ALA A 412 40.46 -11.16 6.69
CA ALA A 412 40.13 -10.48 7.94
C ALA A 412 38.74 -9.82 7.91
N GLU A 413 38.27 -9.34 6.76
CA GLU A 413 36.90 -8.85 6.59
C GLU A 413 35.91 -10.00 6.57
N THR A 414 36.25 -11.10 5.90
CA THR A 414 35.43 -12.31 5.85
C THR A 414 35.15 -12.84 7.26
N GLN A 415 36.17 -12.96 8.10
CA GLN A 415 35.98 -13.37 9.50
C GLN A 415 35.11 -12.40 10.30
N ALA A 416 35.31 -11.08 10.11
CA ALA A 416 34.54 -10.07 10.80
C ALA A 416 33.06 -10.04 10.37
N LEU A 417 32.79 -10.17 9.07
CA LEU A 417 31.45 -10.24 8.49
C LEU A 417 30.72 -11.52 8.91
N LEU A 418 31.40 -12.66 8.91
CA LEU A 418 30.83 -13.93 9.39
C LEU A 418 30.49 -13.83 10.88
N GLY A 419 31.39 -13.32 11.71
CA GLY A 419 31.10 -13.11 13.14
C GLY A 419 29.95 -12.13 13.39
N TRP A 420 29.84 -11.06 12.58
CA TRP A 420 28.72 -10.12 12.67
C TRP A 420 27.40 -10.76 12.22
N LEU A 421 27.41 -11.52 11.13
CA LEU A 421 26.24 -12.27 10.66
C LEU A 421 25.79 -13.30 11.71
N GLU A 422 26.72 -14.07 12.27
CA GLU A 422 26.41 -15.02 13.35
C GLU A 422 25.68 -14.36 14.54
N GLN A 423 26.07 -13.13 14.90
CA GLN A 423 25.47 -12.40 16.01
C GLN A 423 24.07 -11.83 15.69
N HIS A 424 23.83 -11.37 14.47
CA HIS A 424 22.66 -10.55 14.15
C HIS A 424 21.63 -11.24 13.24
N PHE A 425 22.06 -12.23 12.45
CA PHE A 425 21.24 -12.88 11.44
C PHE A 425 20.01 -13.57 12.00
N LEU A 426 20.20 -14.44 13.01
CA LEU A 426 19.09 -15.21 13.59
C LEU A 426 18.02 -14.28 14.17
N THR A 427 18.44 -13.24 14.89
CA THR A 427 17.52 -12.27 15.49
C THR A 427 16.72 -11.51 14.43
N ALA A 428 17.37 -11.04 13.38
CA ALA A 428 16.70 -10.31 12.30
C ALA A 428 15.78 -11.22 11.49
N TYR A 429 16.21 -12.45 11.19
CA TYR A 429 15.43 -13.46 10.50
C TYR A 429 14.17 -13.80 11.31
N MET A 430 14.30 -14.07 12.61
CA MET A 430 13.16 -14.38 13.47
C MET A 430 12.17 -13.22 13.60
N ARG A 431 12.64 -11.97 13.57
CA ARG A 431 11.74 -10.80 13.56
C ARG A 431 10.86 -10.79 12.31
N VAL A 432 11.42 -11.09 11.14
CA VAL A 432 10.67 -11.13 9.89
C VAL A 432 9.79 -12.37 9.81
N PHE A 433 10.33 -13.53 10.18
CA PHE A 433 9.60 -14.80 10.25
C PHE A 433 8.37 -14.71 11.16
N ASN A 434 8.48 -14.05 12.33
CA ASN A 434 7.35 -13.85 13.23
C ASN A 434 6.39 -12.73 12.80
N ARG A 435 6.87 -11.74 12.03
CA ARG A 435 6.06 -10.57 11.62
C ARG A 435 5.26 -10.82 10.34
N HIS A 436 5.81 -11.57 9.40
CA HIS A 436 5.22 -11.81 8.07
C HIS A 436 4.63 -13.22 7.90
N GLY A 437 4.55 -14.01 8.98
CA GLY A 437 3.98 -15.35 8.93
C GLY A 437 2.48 -15.42 8.62
N GLY A 438 1.70 -14.34 8.80
CA GLY A 438 0.25 -14.38 8.57
C GLY A 438 -0.50 -15.48 9.36
N ARG A 439 -1.81 -15.64 9.15
CA ARG A 439 -2.58 -16.77 9.73
C ARG A 439 -2.21 -18.11 9.08
N PHE A 440 -1.97 -18.12 7.76
CA PHE A 440 -1.66 -19.33 6.98
C PHE A 440 -0.44 -20.12 7.48
N ASN A 441 0.65 -19.46 7.90
CA ASN A 441 1.83 -20.17 8.38
C ASN A 441 1.72 -20.61 9.86
N ASN A 442 0.85 -19.98 10.65
CA ASN A 442 0.66 -20.35 12.06
C ASN A 442 -0.07 -21.68 12.24
N ASP A 443 -0.80 -22.16 11.22
CA ASP A 443 -1.51 -23.44 11.26
C ASP A 443 -0.82 -24.55 10.42
N ASN A 444 0.25 -24.22 9.68
CA ASN A 444 1.00 -25.20 8.89
C ASN A 444 1.93 -26.05 9.79
N PRO A 445 1.73 -27.38 9.88
CA PRO A 445 2.53 -28.24 10.77
C PRO A 445 4.02 -28.22 10.46
N GLN A 446 4.43 -28.09 9.19
CA GLN A 446 5.83 -28.03 8.80
C GLN A 446 6.47 -26.70 9.20
N HIS A 447 5.72 -25.60 9.12
CA HIS A 447 6.17 -24.29 9.59
C HIS A 447 6.33 -24.27 11.11
N LEU A 448 5.38 -24.84 11.86
CA LEU A 448 5.46 -24.94 13.32
C LEU A 448 6.63 -25.82 13.78
N ILE A 449 6.92 -26.92 13.08
CA ILE A 449 8.07 -27.79 13.37
C ILE A 449 9.39 -27.05 13.11
N LEU A 450 9.52 -26.36 11.97
CA LEU A 450 10.72 -25.59 11.64
C LEU A 450 10.93 -24.41 12.60
N LYS A 451 9.84 -23.71 12.95
CA LYS A 451 9.84 -22.65 13.96
C LYS A 451 10.33 -23.18 15.31
N ALA A 452 9.76 -24.29 15.78
CA ALA A 452 10.15 -24.91 17.04
C ALA A 452 11.62 -25.36 17.01
N TRP A 453 12.12 -25.93 15.90
CA TRP A 453 13.53 -26.28 15.76
C TRP A 453 14.47 -25.07 15.82
N LEU A 454 14.09 -23.96 15.18
CA LEU A 454 14.87 -22.72 15.17
C LEU A 454 14.85 -21.98 16.52
N THR A 455 13.76 -22.09 17.29
CA THR A 455 13.58 -21.34 18.55
C THR A 455 13.83 -22.14 19.81
N GLU A 456 13.63 -23.45 19.76
CA GLU A 456 13.82 -24.36 20.88
C GLU A 456 14.97 -25.29 20.53
N ALA A 457 16.14 -25.09 21.15
CA ALA A 457 17.28 -25.99 21.00
C ALA A 457 16.90 -27.39 21.52
N LYS A 458 16.33 -28.23 20.66
CA LYS A 458 15.96 -29.62 20.96
C LYS A 458 16.93 -30.55 20.24
N GLU A 459 17.73 -31.26 21.03
CA GLU A 459 18.84 -32.15 20.63
C GLU A 459 18.44 -33.40 19.82
N GLN A 460 17.30 -33.43 19.10
CA GLN A 460 16.80 -34.67 18.50
C GLN A 460 16.26 -34.56 17.07
N GLN A 461 16.43 -33.43 16.38
CA GLN A 461 16.08 -33.34 14.96
C GLN A 461 17.33 -33.15 14.10
N ASP A 462 17.47 -34.05 13.13
CA ASP A 462 18.56 -34.11 12.17
C ASP A 462 18.54 -32.89 11.22
N ALA A 463 19.70 -32.29 11.02
CA ALA A 463 19.84 -31.02 10.29
C ALA A 463 19.47 -31.20 8.80
N ASP A 464 19.78 -32.35 8.21
CA ASP A 464 19.45 -32.67 6.82
C ASP A 464 17.94 -32.80 6.62
N THR A 465 17.24 -33.35 7.63
CA THR A 465 15.78 -33.43 7.63
C THR A 465 15.12 -32.05 7.70
N MET A 466 15.64 -31.14 8.52
CA MET A 466 15.13 -29.76 8.60
C MET A 466 15.47 -28.94 7.35
N ALA A 467 16.61 -29.20 6.73
CA ALA A 467 16.98 -28.63 5.44
C ALA A 467 15.98 -29.06 4.34
N ALA A 468 15.57 -30.33 4.30
CA ALA A 468 14.58 -30.83 3.35
C ALA A 468 13.17 -30.27 3.62
N VAL A 469 12.78 -30.09 4.89
CA VAL A 469 11.51 -29.45 5.26
C VAL A 469 11.50 -27.98 4.86
N ALA A 470 12.61 -27.27 5.09
CA ALA A 470 12.79 -25.92 4.58
C ALA A 470 12.64 -25.95 3.06
N GLU A 471 13.48 -26.68 2.31
CA GLU A 471 13.45 -26.80 0.86
C GLU A 471 12.06 -27.10 0.27
N SER A 472 11.29 -28.00 0.89
CA SER A 472 9.92 -28.31 0.47
C SER A 472 8.92 -27.17 0.70
N LEU A 473 9.11 -26.35 1.73
CA LEU A 473 8.34 -25.12 1.94
C LEU A 473 8.78 -24.01 0.97
N LEU A 474 10.02 -24.07 0.47
CA LEU A 474 10.60 -23.11 -0.50
C LEU A 474 10.26 -23.42 -1.96
N GLY A 475 9.94 -24.69 -2.25
CA GLY A 475 9.67 -25.18 -3.60
C GLY A 475 8.20 -25.14 -4.03
N LYS A 476 7.30 -24.61 -3.20
CA LYS A 476 5.90 -24.36 -3.57
C LYS A 476 5.81 -22.95 -4.16
N ASP A 477 6.06 -22.85 -5.46
CA ASP A 477 5.94 -21.63 -6.26
C ASP A 477 4.72 -21.75 -7.18
N GLY A 478 3.83 -20.75 -7.14
CA GLY A 478 2.69 -20.55 -8.02
C GLY A 478 3.01 -20.30 -9.51
N GLY A 479 4.28 -20.34 -9.93
CA GLY A 479 4.68 -20.75 -11.28
C GLY A 479 5.34 -19.68 -12.15
N THR A 480 6.54 -19.98 -12.67
CA THR A 480 6.87 -20.13 -14.11
C THR A 480 8.36 -20.44 -14.31
N ARG A 481 8.71 -21.73 -14.13
CA ARG A 481 9.95 -22.48 -14.49
C ARG A 481 11.22 -21.74 -14.98
N GLY A 482 12.36 -22.07 -14.34
CA GLY A 482 13.69 -22.14 -14.94
C GLY A 482 14.85 -22.18 -13.92
N SER A 483 15.92 -22.95 -14.17
CA SER A 483 17.06 -23.13 -13.24
C SER A 483 18.13 -22.01 -13.31
N GLN A 484 17.87 -20.89 -14.00
CA GLN A 484 18.81 -19.76 -14.11
C GLN A 484 18.08 -18.42 -14.21
N ILE A 485 18.66 -17.40 -13.56
CA ILE A 485 18.23 -15.99 -13.57
C ILE A 485 18.73 -15.32 -14.86
N SER A 486 17.86 -14.56 -15.54
CA SER A 486 18.19 -13.83 -16.78
C SER A 486 18.95 -12.52 -16.50
N GLN A 487 19.91 -12.16 -17.37
CA GLN A 487 20.67 -10.89 -17.31
C GLN A 487 19.83 -9.61 -17.47
N ARG A 488 18.55 -9.73 -17.83
CA ARG A 488 17.62 -8.59 -18.01
C ARG A 488 16.52 -8.53 -16.96
N GLN A 489 16.58 -9.39 -15.95
CA GLN A 489 15.58 -9.45 -14.89
C GLN A 489 15.93 -8.47 -13.78
N ALA A 490 14.95 -7.68 -13.32
CA ALA A 490 15.10 -6.91 -12.09
C ALA A 490 15.36 -7.90 -10.94
N ALA A 491 16.42 -7.67 -10.16
CA ALA A 491 16.90 -8.62 -9.15
C ALA A 491 15.84 -9.04 -8.11
N TYR A 492 14.72 -8.33 -8.04
CA TYR A 492 13.61 -8.58 -7.13
C TYR A 492 12.33 -9.09 -7.78
N TRP A 493 12.25 -9.33 -9.09
CA TRP A 493 11.16 -10.18 -9.62
C TRP A 493 11.26 -11.64 -9.10
N LEU A 494 12.31 -11.94 -8.31
CA LEU A 494 12.54 -13.11 -7.47
C LEU A 494 11.99 -12.98 -6.03
N PHE A 495 11.36 -11.84 -5.66
CA PHE A 495 10.90 -11.54 -4.30
C PHE A 495 9.40 -11.19 -4.21
N PHE A 496 8.67 -11.16 -5.33
CA PHE A 496 7.30 -10.64 -5.35
C PHE A 496 6.21 -11.63 -5.82
N PRO A 497 6.54 -12.86 -6.23
CA PRO A 497 5.64 -14.00 -6.05
C PRO A 497 6.31 -15.12 -5.25
N ASP A 498 5.64 -15.61 -4.21
CA ASP A 498 5.93 -16.83 -3.46
C ASP A 498 7.38 -17.10 -3.00
N ASP A 499 7.73 -16.49 -1.86
CA ASP A 499 8.46 -17.04 -0.69
C ASP A 499 9.66 -18.04 -0.84
N GLY A 500 10.32 -18.16 -1.99
CA GLY A 500 11.42 -19.12 -2.21
C GLY A 500 12.84 -18.58 -2.08
N PHE A 501 13.12 -17.37 -2.57
CA PHE A 501 14.51 -16.95 -2.83
C PHE A 501 15.28 -16.46 -1.59
N GLN A 502 14.61 -15.77 -0.64
CA GLN A 502 15.26 -15.29 0.60
C GLN A 502 15.66 -16.46 1.50
N ARG A 503 14.77 -17.44 1.64
CA ARG A 503 15.04 -18.64 2.43
C ARG A 503 16.06 -19.56 1.74
N GLY A 504 16.12 -19.58 0.39
CA GLY A 504 17.17 -20.28 -0.37
C GLY A 504 18.58 -19.67 -0.18
N LEU A 505 18.69 -18.34 -0.08
CA LEU A 505 19.94 -17.64 0.27
C LEU A 505 20.39 -17.94 1.72
N LEU A 506 19.42 -18.02 2.64
CA LEU A 506 19.61 -18.44 4.04
C LEU A 506 20.03 -19.92 4.15
N SER A 507 19.45 -20.82 3.35
CA SER A 507 19.81 -22.24 3.29
C SER A 507 21.17 -22.46 2.61
N LEU A 508 21.52 -21.68 1.59
CA LEU A 508 22.85 -21.69 0.97
C LEU A 508 23.94 -21.20 1.94
N PHE A 509 23.66 -20.23 2.82
CA PHE A 509 24.59 -19.81 3.88
C PHE A 509 24.90 -20.95 4.87
N PHE A 510 23.91 -21.80 5.19
CA PHE A 510 24.11 -22.99 6.04
C PHE A 510 24.71 -24.19 5.28
N LEU A 511 24.40 -24.39 4.00
CA LEU A 511 24.89 -25.52 3.18
C LEU A 511 26.30 -25.29 2.60
N LEU A 512 26.68 -24.04 2.33
CA LEU A 512 28.02 -23.66 1.83
C LEU A 512 29.04 -23.46 2.95
N ASN A 513 28.63 -23.59 4.21
CA ASN A 513 29.51 -23.90 5.33
C ASN A 513 29.46 -25.42 5.56
N PRO A 514 30.21 -26.25 4.80
CA PRO A 514 30.62 -27.50 5.40
C PRO A 514 31.44 -27.09 6.63
N ILE A 515 31.14 -27.68 7.78
CA ILE A 515 32.13 -27.83 8.85
C ILE A 515 33.32 -28.49 8.17
N SER A 516 34.28 -27.68 7.70
CA SER A 516 35.51 -28.18 7.15
C SER A 516 36.30 -28.65 8.35
N ASP A 517 36.21 -29.97 8.56
CA ASP A 517 37.12 -30.76 9.36
C ASP A 517 38.53 -30.16 9.31
N ASN A 518 38.97 -29.61 10.43
CA ASN A 518 40.35 -29.71 10.83
C ASN A 518 40.40 -29.96 12.34
N LYS A 519 40.52 -31.25 12.65
CA LYS A 519 41.15 -31.84 13.83
C LYS A 519 41.81 -30.83 14.77
N CYS A 520 41.22 -30.65 15.93
CA CYS A 520 42.02 -30.55 17.15
C CYS A 520 41.42 -31.51 18.18
N ASP A 521 42.00 -32.72 18.22
CA ASP A 521 41.91 -33.63 19.35
C ASP A 521 42.22 -32.87 20.65
N ILE A 522 41.25 -32.75 21.55
CA ILE A 522 41.52 -32.84 22.99
C ILE A 522 40.38 -33.62 23.65
N HIS A 523 40.57 -34.93 23.76
CA HIS A 523 40.01 -35.68 24.88
C HIS A 523 40.45 -35.02 26.19
N GLY A 524 39.49 -34.66 27.03
CA GLY A 524 39.76 -34.17 28.38
C GLY A 524 38.53 -34.24 29.27
N LYS A 525 38.30 -35.43 29.83
CA LYS A 525 37.43 -35.67 31.00
C LYS A 525 37.71 -34.65 32.10
N VAL A 526 36.68 -33.95 32.58
CA VAL A 526 36.02 -34.02 33.91
C VAL A 526 35.00 -32.89 33.97
#